data_AF-A0A433ZWS7-F1
#
_entry.id   AF-A0A433ZWS7-F1
#
_cell.length_a   1.000
_cell.length_b   1.000
_cell.length_c   1.000
_cell.angle_alpha   90.00
_cell.angle_beta   90.00
_cell.angle_gamma   90.00
#
_symmetry.space_group_name_H-M   'P 1'
#
loop_
_entity.id
_entity.type
_entity.pdbx_description
1 polymer ?
#
loop_
_entity_poly.entity_id
_entity_poly.type
_entity_poly.pdbx_seq_one_letter_code
_entity_poly.pdbx_strand_id
1 'polypeptide(L)'
;MPNGHRVEIRLAELWRKPYGIILITALWVLCRYRHKTHSTGHISRLAREGITSSSRRFGDPVYAFEELVAEIGSAFLCAELGIQGDVQHESYIASWLKAVKEDKKVIFQASRFAREAFEYLVLREQALAAA
;
A
#
# COMPACT_ATOMS: atom_id res chain seq x y z
N MET A 1 -7.83 -10.90 -23.45
CA MET A 1 -7.06 -11.19 -22.23
C MET A 1 -5.59 -11.07 -22.58
N PRO A 2 -4.83 -10.08 -22.09
CA PRO A 2 -3.42 -9.97 -22.41
C PRO A 2 -2.60 -10.98 -21.57
N ASN A 3 -1.67 -11.63 -22.27
CA ASN A 3 -0.93 -12.83 -21.86
C ASN A 3 -0.02 -12.60 -20.63
N GLY A 4 -0.17 -13.46 -19.61
CA GLY A 4 0.59 -13.42 -18.34
C GLY A 4 2.11 -13.59 -18.43
N HIS A 5 2.64 -14.00 -19.60
CA HIS A 5 4.07 -14.19 -19.81
C HIS A 5 4.90 -12.90 -19.87
N ARG A 6 4.27 -11.73 -20.07
CA ARG A 6 5.01 -10.45 -20.21
C ARG A 6 5.38 -9.81 -18.86
N VAL A 7 4.70 -10.18 -17.76
CA VAL A 7 4.95 -9.64 -16.41
C VAL A 7 6.12 -10.36 -15.73
N GLU A 8 6.24 -11.68 -15.93
CA GLU A 8 7.32 -12.51 -15.36
C GLU A 8 8.73 -12.02 -15.76
N ILE A 9 8.90 -11.56 -17.00
CA ILE A 9 10.19 -11.13 -17.53
C ILE A 9 10.69 -9.84 -16.85
N ARG A 10 9.81 -8.90 -16.48
CA ARG A 10 10.20 -7.68 -15.74
C ARG A 10 10.61 -7.96 -14.29
N LEU A 11 10.07 -9.01 -13.68
CA LEU A 11 10.43 -9.40 -12.32
C LEU A 11 11.82 -10.05 -12.29
N ALA A 12 12.16 -10.90 -13.27
CA ALA A 12 13.43 -11.62 -13.30
C ALA A 12 14.68 -10.71 -13.35
N GLU A 13 14.58 -9.52 -13.96
CA GLU A 13 15.72 -8.58 -14.05
C GLU A 13 15.99 -7.81 -12.75
N LEU A 14 14.99 -7.65 -11.88
CA LEU A 14 15.13 -6.95 -10.60
C LEU A 14 15.94 -7.74 -9.55
N TRP A 15 16.07 -9.07 -9.72
CA TRP A 15 16.82 -9.95 -8.82
C TRP A 15 18.32 -10.02 -9.12
N ARG A 16 18.80 -9.42 -10.23
CA ARG A 16 20.11 -9.74 -10.80
C ARG A 16 21.24 -8.74 -10.48
N LYS A 17 21.01 -7.74 -9.63
CA LYS A 17 22.06 -6.79 -9.22
C LYS A 17 22.44 -6.98 -7.74
N PRO A 18 23.66 -7.46 -7.45
CA PRO A 18 24.11 -7.66 -6.09
C PRO A 18 24.63 -6.32 -5.55
N TYR A 19 23.76 -5.58 -4.87
CA TYR A 19 24.21 -4.56 -3.93
C TYR A 19 23.97 -5.12 -2.54
N GLY A 20 25.06 -5.51 -1.88
CA GLY A 20 25.04 -6.20 -0.59
C GLY A 20 24.27 -5.42 0.47
N ILE A 21 23.25 -6.06 1.04
CA ILE A 21 22.79 -6.00 2.45
C ILE A 21 21.37 -6.60 2.62
N ILE A 22 20.55 -6.79 1.57
CA ILE A 22 19.12 -7.10 1.78
C ILE A 22 18.73 -8.49 1.27
N LEU A 23 19.00 -9.51 2.08
CA LEU A 23 18.41 -10.86 1.98
C LEU A 23 17.05 -10.95 2.74
N ILE A 24 16.25 -9.87 2.75
CA ILE A 24 14.92 -9.81 3.40
C ILE A 24 13.81 -9.51 2.35
N THR A 25 14.04 -9.87 1.08
CA THR A 25 13.20 -9.42 -0.04
C THR A 25 11.72 -9.85 0.04
N ALA A 26 11.38 -10.90 0.80
CA ALA A 26 9.98 -11.29 1.06
C ALA A 26 9.26 -10.37 2.06
N LEU A 27 9.93 -9.92 3.13
CA LEU A 27 9.36 -8.98 4.12
C LEU A 27 9.23 -7.55 3.56
N TRP A 28 9.86 -7.27 2.42
CA TRP A 28 10.00 -5.93 1.86
C TRP A 28 8.87 -5.51 0.92
N VAL A 29 8.11 -6.45 0.35
CA VAL A 29 7.15 -6.14 -0.73
C VAL A 29 5.97 -5.34 -0.19
N LEU A 30 5.25 -5.86 0.79
CA LEU A 30 4.11 -5.16 1.40
C LEU A 30 4.54 -3.88 2.10
N CYS A 31 5.65 -3.91 2.85
CA CYS A 31 6.19 -2.72 3.52
C CYS A 31 6.56 -1.62 2.50
N ARG A 32 7.15 -1.97 1.35
CA ARG A 32 7.43 -1.04 0.25
C ARG A 32 6.15 -0.44 -0.33
N TYR A 33 5.13 -1.25 -0.59
CA TYR A 33 3.88 -0.76 -1.18
C TYR A 33 3.05 0.05 -0.17
N ARG A 34 3.02 -0.35 1.10
CA ARG A 34 2.44 0.42 2.20
C ARG A 34 3.03 1.83 2.28
N HIS A 35 4.37 1.95 2.26
CA HIS A 35 5.03 3.26 2.23
C HIS A 35 4.74 4.07 0.96
N LYS A 36 4.59 3.41 -0.20
CA LYS A 36 4.13 4.08 -1.43
C LYS A 36 2.70 4.60 -1.28
N THR A 37 1.81 3.81 -0.68
CA THR A 37 0.43 4.22 -0.39
C THR A 37 0.41 5.42 0.55
N HIS A 38 1.17 5.42 1.66
CA HIS A 38 1.29 6.60 2.53
C HIS A 38 1.80 7.84 1.80
N SER A 39 2.77 7.66 0.91
CA SER A 39 3.33 8.76 0.13
C SER A 39 2.26 9.49 -0.69
N THR A 40 1.20 8.79 -1.16
CA THR A 40 0.08 9.43 -1.88
C THR A 40 -0.78 10.34 -1.00
N GLY A 41 -0.75 10.19 0.33
CA GLY A 41 -1.52 11.02 1.26
C GLY A 41 -0.91 12.39 1.52
N HIS A 42 0.28 12.69 0.98
CA HIS A 42 0.91 14.00 1.11
C HIS A 42 0.03 15.14 0.56
N ILE A 43 0.17 16.35 1.11
CA ILE A 43 -0.65 17.53 0.76
C ILE A 43 -0.60 17.90 -0.71
N SER A 44 0.53 17.66 -1.39
CA SER A 44 0.68 17.92 -2.84
C SER A 44 0.08 16.82 -3.74
N ARG A 45 -0.60 15.83 -3.16
CA ARG A 45 -1.15 14.65 -3.84
C ARG A 45 -2.63 14.47 -3.48
N LEU A 46 -2.96 13.45 -2.67
CA LEU A 46 -4.35 13.18 -2.26
C LEU A 46 -4.75 13.85 -0.95
N ALA A 47 -3.81 14.51 -0.26
CA ALA A 47 -4.05 15.33 0.93
C ALA A 47 -4.96 14.65 1.97
N ARG A 48 -4.66 13.39 2.33
CA ARG A 48 -5.47 12.64 3.30
C ARG A 48 -5.22 13.15 4.72
N GLU A 49 -6.30 13.35 5.47
CA GLU A 49 -6.27 13.86 6.86
C GLU A 49 -5.35 13.05 7.78
N GLY A 50 -5.26 11.73 7.55
CA GLY A 50 -4.35 10.82 8.24
C GLY A 50 -2.86 11.11 8.08
N ILE A 51 -2.46 11.87 7.05
CA ILE A 51 -1.07 12.27 6.80
C ILE A 51 -0.86 13.77 7.06
N THR A 52 -1.85 14.60 6.73
CA THR A 52 -1.76 16.06 6.81
C THR A 52 -2.06 16.62 8.20
N SER A 53 -2.94 15.96 8.96
CA SER A 53 -3.45 16.48 10.24
C SER A 53 -3.31 15.49 11.40
N SER A 54 -2.67 14.33 11.19
CA SER A 54 -2.49 13.34 12.26
C SER A 54 -1.46 13.80 13.29
N SER A 55 -1.77 13.56 14.55
CA SER A 55 -0.85 13.84 15.66
C SER A 55 0.29 12.82 15.72
N ARG A 56 0.17 11.70 14.99
CA ARG A 56 1.07 10.53 14.96
C ARG A 56 1.40 9.98 16.35
N ARG A 57 0.59 10.31 17.37
CA ARG A 57 0.73 9.79 18.71
C ARG A 57 0.21 8.36 18.75
N PHE A 58 0.79 7.55 19.64
CA PHE A 58 0.32 6.19 19.85
C PHE A 58 -1.15 6.22 20.31
N GLY A 59 -2.03 5.52 19.59
CA GLY A 59 -3.47 5.51 19.84
C GLY A 59 -4.28 6.60 19.13
N ASP A 60 -3.68 7.37 18.20
CA ASP A 60 -4.43 8.30 17.35
C ASP A 60 -5.34 7.53 16.37
N PRO A 61 -6.68 7.63 16.49
CA PRO A 61 -7.60 6.89 15.63
C PRO A 61 -7.52 7.32 14.16
N VAL A 62 -7.17 8.58 13.90
CA VAL A 62 -7.03 9.12 12.55
C VAL A 62 -5.79 8.51 11.86
N TYR A 63 -4.70 8.35 12.62
CA TYR A 63 -3.51 7.66 12.15
C TYR A 63 -3.74 6.15 11.97
N ALA A 64 -4.47 5.50 12.89
CA ALA A 64 -4.82 4.08 12.78
C ALA A 64 -5.68 3.77 11.54
N PHE A 65 -6.55 4.72 11.14
CA PHE A 65 -7.32 4.63 9.90
C PHE A 65 -6.42 4.75 8.67
N GLU A 66 -5.42 5.63 8.67
CA GLU A 66 -4.47 5.76 7.57
C GLU A 66 -3.58 4.52 7.41
N GLU A 67 -3.19 3.87 8.51
CA GLU A 67 -2.49 2.58 8.47
C GLU A 67 -3.36 1.50 7.82
N LEU A 68 -4.66 1.47 8.10
CA LEU A 68 -5.60 0.56 7.43
C LEU A 68 -5.69 0.85 5.93
N VAL A 69 -5.79 2.13 5.54
CA VAL A 69 -5.78 2.55 4.12
C VAL A 69 -4.49 2.10 3.43
N ALA A 70 -3.35 2.27 4.09
CA ALA A 70 -2.05 1.91 3.54
C ALA A 70 -1.90 0.39 3.35
N GLU A 71 -2.39 -0.40 4.29
CA GLU A 71 -2.36 -1.85 4.22
C GLU A 71 -3.26 -2.37 3.08
N ILE A 72 -4.50 -1.89 2.98
CA ILE A 72 -5.41 -2.25 1.87
C ILE A 72 -4.84 -1.82 0.52
N GLY A 73 -4.26 -0.62 0.43
CA GLY A 73 -3.64 -0.14 -0.82
C GLY A 73 -2.41 -0.96 -1.21
N SER A 74 -1.65 -1.45 -0.22
CA SER A 74 -0.53 -2.35 -0.47
C SER A 74 -1.00 -3.70 -1.02
N ALA A 75 -2.13 -4.22 -0.54
CA ALA A 75 -2.76 -5.44 -1.05
C ALA A 75 -3.24 -5.25 -2.50
N PHE A 76 -3.83 -4.11 -2.86
CA PHE A 76 -4.20 -3.79 -4.25
C PHE A 76 -2.99 -3.76 -5.18
N LEU A 77 -1.88 -3.15 -4.74
CA LEU A 77 -0.64 -3.11 -5.51
C LEU A 77 -0.02 -4.51 -5.68
N CYS A 78 -0.04 -5.33 -4.63
CA CYS A 78 0.40 -6.72 -4.71
C CYS A 78 -0.46 -7.53 -5.69
N ALA A 79 -1.78 -7.37 -5.66
CA ALA A 79 -2.70 -8.03 -6.57
C ALA A 79 -2.47 -7.64 -8.04
N GLU A 80 -2.30 -6.34 -8.31
CA GLU A 80 -2.02 -5.83 -9.67
C GLU A 80 -0.69 -6.34 -10.23
N LEU A 81 0.33 -6.44 -9.36
CA LEU A 81 1.67 -6.89 -9.76
C LEU A 81 1.82 -8.41 -9.76
N GLY A 82 0.79 -9.16 -9.35
CA GLY A 82 0.83 -10.62 -9.24
C GLY A 82 1.79 -11.12 -8.15
N ILE A 83 2.07 -10.31 -7.13
CA ILE A 83 2.98 -10.67 -6.04
C ILE A 83 2.16 -11.16 -4.85
N GLN A 84 2.47 -12.35 -4.34
CA GLN A 84 1.93 -12.80 -3.06
C GLN A 84 2.65 -12.06 -1.92
N GLY A 85 1.90 -11.23 -1.20
CA GLY A 85 2.37 -10.56 0.00
C GLY A 85 1.99 -11.33 1.26
N ASP A 86 2.94 -11.57 2.15
CA ASP A 86 2.67 -12.02 3.51
C ASP A 86 2.35 -10.83 4.41
N VAL A 87 1.12 -10.76 4.91
CA VAL A 87 0.67 -9.68 5.81
C VAL A 87 1.57 -9.65 7.04
N GLN A 88 2.22 -8.52 7.28
CA GLN A 88 3.02 -8.28 8.48
C GLN A 88 2.26 -7.29 9.38
N HIS A 89 2.43 -7.42 10.70
CA HIS A 89 1.86 -6.58 11.76
C HIS A 89 0.47 -7.01 12.30
N GLU A 90 0.44 -8.19 12.96
CA GLU A 90 -0.69 -8.67 13.77
C GLU A 90 -1.17 -7.66 14.83
N SER A 91 -0.27 -6.79 15.32
CA SER A 91 -0.56 -5.80 16.38
C SER A 91 -1.66 -4.80 16.02
N TYR A 92 -1.93 -4.55 14.73
CA TYR A 92 -2.98 -3.61 14.29
C TYR A 92 -4.28 -4.30 13.86
N ILE A 93 -4.24 -5.60 13.57
CA ILE A 93 -5.42 -6.39 13.19
C ILE A 93 -6.46 -6.35 14.31
N ALA A 94 -6.04 -6.49 15.57
CA ALA A 94 -6.94 -6.41 16.72
C ALA A 94 -7.62 -5.03 16.84
N SER A 95 -6.89 -3.94 16.63
CA SER A 95 -7.46 -2.58 16.64
C SER A 95 -8.41 -2.33 15.48
N TRP A 96 -8.09 -2.82 14.28
CA TRP A 96 -8.96 -2.68 13.11
C TRP A 96 -10.21 -3.55 13.21
N LEU A 97 -10.09 -4.78 13.70
CA LEU A 97 -11.25 -5.64 13.94
C LEU A 97 -12.22 -5.02 14.94
N LYS A 98 -11.72 -4.35 15.98
CA LYS A 98 -12.57 -3.61 16.91
C LYS A 98 -13.27 -2.44 16.21
N ALA A 99 -12.54 -1.63 15.45
CA ALA A 99 -13.11 -0.49 14.72
C ALA A 99 -14.15 -0.92 13.66
N VAL A 100 -13.91 -2.03 12.94
CA VAL A 100 -14.83 -2.58 11.94
C VAL A 100 -16.07 -3.22 12.58
N LYS A 101 -15.93 -3.79 13.79
CA LYS A 101 -17.09 -4.28 14.56
C LYS A 101 -17.98 -3.14 15.03
N GLU A 102 -17.37 -2.01 15.41
CA GLU A 102 -18.08 -0.82 15.85
C GLU A 102 -18.77 -0.09 14.68
N ASP A 103 -18.09 0.06 13.54
CA ASP A 103 -18.68 0.62 12.32
C ASP A 103 -18.17 -0.08 11.05
N LYS A 104 -19.06 -0.84 10.41
CA LYS A 104 -18.77 -1.55 9.17
C LYS A 104 -18.47 -0.62 7.99
N LYS A 105 -18.85 0.65 8.05
CA LYS A 105 -18.58 1.62 6.97
C LYS A 105 -17.11 1.98 6.87
N VAL A 106 -16.36 1.86 7.96
CA VAL A 106 -14.92 2.18 8.04
C VAL A 106 -14.13 1.40 7.00
N ILE A 107 -14.43 0.11 6.79
CA ILE A 107 -13.69 -0.71 5.81
C ILE A 107 -13.95 -0.26 4.37
N PHE A 108 -15.19 0.13 4.04
CA PHE A 108 -15.53 0.62 2.70
C PHE A 108 -14.91 1.99 2.43
N GLN A 109 -14.89 2.85 3.44
CA GLN A 109 -14.24 4.15 3.34
C GLN A 109 -12.73 4.00 3.20
N ALA A 110 -12.09 3.13 3.98
CA ALA A 110 -10.67 2.83 3.85
C ALA A 110 -10.35 2.24 2.47
N SER A 111 -11.19 1.32 1.98
CA SER A 111 -11.04 0.72 0.64
C SER A 111 -11.17 1.76 -0.48
N ARG A 112 -12.08 2.74 -0.33
CA ARG A 112 -12.21 3.85 -1.28
C ARG A 112 -10.90 4.66 -1.36
N PHE A 113 -10.36 5.08 -0.23
CA PHE A 113 -9.10 5.84 -0.19
C PHE A 113 -7.91 5.02 -0.68
N ALA A 114 -7.87 3.73 -0.36
CA ALA A 114 -6.86 2.81 -0.85
C ALA A 114 -6.90 2.67 -2.38
N ARG A 115 -8.11 2.62 -2.98
CA ARG A 115 -8.28 2.60 -4.43
C ARG A 115 -7.81 3.90 -5.08
N GLU A 116 -8.18 5.06 -4.53
CA GLU A 116 -7.72 6.36 -5.03
C GLU A 116 -6.18 6.48 -4.98
N ALA A 117 -5.55 5.97 -3.91
CA ALA A 117 -4.10 5.88 -3.79
C ALA A 117 -3.47 4.94 -4.84
N PHE A 118 -4.07 3.78 -5.05
CA PHE A 118 -3.65 2.81 -6.07
C PHE A 118 -3.72 3.41 -7.48
N GLU A 119 -4.86 3.99 -7.84
CA GLU A 119 -5.08 4.63 -9.15
C GLU A 119 -4.06 5.75 -9.39
N TYR A 120 -3.81 6.60 -8.38
CA TYR A 120 -2.79 7.63 -8.46
C TYR A 120 -1.39 7.06 -8.78
N LEU A 121 -1.01 5.96 -8.15
CA LEU A 121 0.30 5.33 -8.38
C LEU A 121 0.40 4.70 -9.77
N VAL A 122 -0.63 3.97 -10.20
CA VAL A 122 -0.66 3.32 -11.51
C VAL A 122 -0.65 4.35 -12.64
N LEU A 123 -1.50 5.38 -12.55
CA LEU A 123 -1.56 6.45 -13.55
C LEU A 123 -0.23 7.20 -13.66
N ARG A 124 0.44 7.45 -12.52
CA ARG A 124 1.75 8.09 -12.50
C ARG A 124 2.82 7.25 -13.18
N GLU A 125 2.85 5.93 -12.93
CA GLU A 125 3.79 5.02 -13.60
C GLU A 125 3.52 4.93 -15.11
N GLN A 126 2.26 4.89 -15.53
CA GLN A 126 1.88 4.89 -16.95
C GLN A 126 2.30 6.19 -17.65
N ALA A 127 2.11 7.34 -17.01
CA ALA A 127 2.55 8.63 -17.54
C ALA A 127 4.07 8.71 -17.69
N LEU A 128 4.83 8.16 -16.74
CA LEU A 128 6.29 8.07 -16.83
C LEU A 128 6.77 7.11 -17.93
N ALA A 129 6.03 6.04 -18.20
CA ALA A 129 6.36 5.10 -19.27
C ALA A 129 6.01 5.61 -20.68
N ALA A 130 5.14 6.61 -20.78
CA ALA A 130 4.72 7.24 -22.03
C ALA A 130 5.56 8.47 -22.42
N ALA A 131 6.43 8.94 -21.53
CA ALA A 131 7.36 10.06 -21.72
C ALA A 131 8.76 9.57 -22.12
#